data_AF-A0A800F8P2-F1
#
_entry.id   AF-A0A800F8P2-F1
#
_cell.length_a   1.000
_cell.length_b   1.000
_cell.length_c   1.000
_cell.angle_alpha   90.00
_cell.angle_beta   90.00
_cell.angle_gamma   90.00
#
_symmetry.space_group_name_H-M   'P 1'
#
loop_
_entity.id
_entity.type
_entity.pdbx_description
1 polymer ?
#
loop_
_entity_poly.entity_id
_entity_poly.type
_entity_poly.pdbx_seq_one_letter_code
_entity_poly.pdbx_strand_id
1 'polypeptide(L)'
;MSKRGSGKPSCPECGKAATGNFCEHCGANLGGRFCNQCGTEIAPKAKFCNQCGEGAAGGAADGDAHRAAAAAAVGGQNLPWWIAGVAMFGLIVVVGTQMMSSGGPSEPAPVQPAGRLGTGAPPDISQMTPIEAANQLFDRIMRAESGGDSVGVRQFMPMGLAAYERARPLDADGLFHLSQLQSTATRLEESLATALQILDANPDHLLGLSAAAEAAAELGRTEEAAAHYQHIVDVYDAQMATQLVEYLDHGPITNNLRNVAEAFLAGG
;
A
#
# COMPACT_ATOMS: atom_id res chain seq x y z
N MET A 1 52.82 -22.30 1.62
CA MET A 1 51.63 -22.33 2.49
C MET A 1 51.55 -21.00 3.23
N SER A 2 50.70 -20.07 2.77
CA SER A 2 50.41 -18.81 3.49
C SER A 2 48.93 -18.79 3.86
N LYS A 3 48.65 -18.88 5.17
CA LYS A 3 47.33 -18.82 5.78
C LYS A 3 46.72 -17.42 5.52
N ARG A 4 45.66 -17.34 4.72
CA ARG A 4 44.75 -16.18 4.75
C ARG A 4 43.78 -16.40 5.90
N GLY A 5 43.91 -15.60 6.95
CA GLY A 5 42.95 -15.59 8.06
C GLY A 5 41.58 -15.16 7.56
N SER A 6 40.59 -16.01 7.76
CA SER A 6 39.18 -15.75 7.50
C SER A 6 38.63 -14.78 8.55
N GLY A 7 38.92 -13.49 8.41
CA GLY A 7 38.17 -12.47 9.13
C GLY A 7 36.73 -12.48 8.62
N LYS A 8 35.74 -12.59 9.52
CA LYS A 8 34.33 -12.45 9.15
C LYS A 8 34.15 -11.08 8.48
N PRO A 9 33.48 -10.97 7.32
CA PRO A 9 33.24 -9.67 6.70
C PRO A 9 32.43 -8.79 7.67
N SER A 10 32.86 -7.55 7.83
CA SER A 10 32.17 -6.53 8.62
C SER A 10 31.38 -5.61 7.69
N CYS A 11 30.20 -5.19 8.13
CA CYS A 11 29.38 -4.22 7.42
C CYS A 11 30.14 -2.88 7.30
N PRO A 12 30.30 -2.32 6.07
CA PRO A 12 30.99 -1.04 5.88
C PRO A 12 30.23 0.15 6.45
N GLU A 13 28.91 0.03 6.65
CA GLU A 13 28.06 1.11 7.17
C GLU A 13 28.02 1.16 8.70
N CYS A 14 27.96 0.01 9.38
CA CYS A 14 27.83 -0.03 10.86
C CYS A 14 28.98 -0.71 11.60
N GLY A 15 29.97 -1.26 10.88
CA GLY A 15 31.17 -1.88 11.45
C GLY A 15 30.95 -3.24 12.12
N LYS A 16 29.71 -3.70 12.30
CA LYS A 16 29.41 -5.01 12.91
C LYS A 16 29.68 -6.15 11.93
N ALA A 17 30.04 -7.32 12.45
CA ALA A 17 30.16 -8.54 11.64
C ALA A 17 28.83 -8.80 10.92
N ALA A 18 28.87 -9.10 9.63
CA ALA A 18 27.65 -9.34 8.87
C ALA A 18 27.90 -10.27 7.68
N THR A 19 26.94 -11.14 7.40
CA THR A 19 26.99 -12.13 6.32
C THR A 19 25.66 -12.13 5.56
N GLY A 20 25.69 -12.29 4.22
CA GLY A 20 24.50 -12.26 3.36
C GLY A 20 24.38 -10.98 2.53
N ASN A 21 23.19 -10.72 1.95
CA ASN A 21 22.94 -9.53 1.10
C ASN A 21 22.75 -8.25 1.89
N PHE A 22 22.30 -8.36 3.14
CA PHE A 22 21.95 -7.24 3.98
C PHE A 22 22.54 -7.44 5.36
N CYS A 23 22.95 -6.35 6.01
CA CYS A 23 23.39 -6.40 7.38
C CYS A 23 22.20 -6.62 8.32
N GLU A 24 22.24 -7.68 9.11
CA GLU A 24 21.22 -7.99 10.12
C GLU A 24 21.05 -6.92 11.21
N HIS A 25 22.05 -6.05 11.37
CA HIS A 25 22.05 -5.01 12.41
C HIS A 25 21.60 -3.63 11.92
N CYS A 26 21.76 -3.30 10.64
CA CYS A 26 21.44 -1.97 10.11
C CYS A 26 20.74 -1.97 8.75
N GLY A 27 20.53 -3.12 8.12
CA GLY A 27 19.86 -3.25 6.82
C GLY A 27 20.72 -2.86 5.61
N ALA A 28 21.98 -2.43 5.80
CA ALA A 28 22.86 -2.03 4.70
C ALA A 28 23.11 -3.18 3.71
N ASN A 29 23.06 -2.89 2.41
CA ASN A 29 23.32 -3.87 1.36
C ASN A 29 24.82 -4.23 1.33
N LEU A 30 25.12 -5.50 1.59
CA LEU A 30 26.46 -6.09 1.65
C LEU A 30 26.89 -6.77 0.33
N GLY A 31 26.04 -6.72 -0.70
CA GLY A 31 26.40 -7.12 -2.06
C GLY A 31 26.38 -8.63 -2.33
N GLY A 32 25.81 -9.44 -1.43
CA GLY A 32 25.52 -10.84 -1.76
C GLY A 32 24.49 -10.94 -2.89
N ARG A 33 24.54 -12.01 -3.67
CA ARG A 33 23.55 -12.31 -4.71
C ARG A 33 22.70 -13.48 -4.24
N PHE A 34 21.61 -13.21 -3.54
CA PHE A 34 20.61 -14.20 -3.18
C PHE A 34 19.29 -13.81 -3.85
N CYS A 35 18.51 -14.80 -4.27
CA CYS A 35 17.24 -14.58 -4.93
C CYS A 35 16.27 -13.90 -3.97
N ASN A 36 15.66 -12.81 -4.42
CA ASN A 36 14.64 -12.06 -3.69
C ASN A 36 13.29 -12.79 -3.58
N GLN A 37 13.06 -13.83 -4.40
CA GLN A 37 11.83 -14.63 -4.36
C GLN A 37 11.97 -15.88 -3.47
N CYS A 38 13.07 -16.62 -3.58
CA CYS A 38 13.22 -17.91 -2.88
C CYS A 38 14.39 -17.97 -1.89
N GLY A 39 15.20 -16.91 -1.78
CA GLY A 39 16.30 -16.83 -0.82
C GLY A 39 17.52 -17.69 -1.14
N THR A 40 17.57 -18.41 -2.28
CA THR A 40 18.74 -19.22 -2.67
C THR A 40 19.87 -18.35 -3.22
N GLU A 41 21.12 -18.72 -2.93
CA GLU A 41 22.30 -18.06 -3.50
C GLU A 41 22.33 -18.16 -5.04
N ILE A 42 22.50 -17.03 -5.71
CA ILE A 42 22.60 -16.91 -7.16
C ILE A 42 24.07 -16.83 -7.54
N ALA A 43 24.50 -17.70 -8.44
CA ALA A 43 25.88 -17.72 -8.92
C ALA A 43 26.30 -16.34 -9.49
N PRO A 44 27.59 -15.95 -9.40
CA PRO A 44 28.07 -14.60 -9.72
C PRO A 44 27.80 -14.10 -11.15
N LYS A 45 27.37 -14.99 -12.07
CA LYS A 45 27.08 -14.70 -13.48
C LYS A 45 25.71 -15.22 -13.95
N ALA A 46 24.88 -15.73 -13.05
CA ALA A 46 23.56 -16.22 -13.43
C ALA A 46 22.62 -15.04 -13.69
N LYS A 47 21.92 -15.07 -14.84
CA LYS A 47 20.88 -14.10 -15.22
C LYS A 47 19.53 -14.40 -14.54
N PHE A 48 19.34 -15.64 -14.12
CA PHE A 48 18.11 -16.14 -13.49
C PHE A 48 18.46 -17.07 -12.33
N CYS A 49 17.57 -17.17 -11.34
CA CYS A 49 17.67 -18.16 -10.29
C CYS A 49 17.43 -19.57 -10.86
N ASN A 50 18.34 -20.51 -10.58
CA ASN A 50 18.22 -21.91 -11.03
C ASN A 50 17.18 -22.73 -10.25
N GLN A 51 16.65 -22.20 -9.14
CA GLN A 51 15.63 -22.87 -8.33
C GLN A 51 14.21 -22.40 -8.66
N CYS A 52 13.98 -21.10 -8.84
CA CYS A 52 12.63 -20.54 -9.04
C CYS A 52 12.43 -19.77 -10.36
N GLY A 53 13.48 -19.53 -11.15
CA GLY A 53 13.38 -18.85 -12.45
C GLY A 53 13.37 -17.32 -12.43
N GLU A 54 13.37 -16.68 -11.25
CA GLU A 54 13.34 -15.22 -11.13
C GLU A 54 14.59 -14.55 -11.73
N GLY A 55 14.41 -13.42 -12.41
CA GLY A 55 15.49 -12.61 -12.97
C GLY A 55 16.41 -12.05 -11.88
N ALA A 56 17.70 -12.32 -11.99
CA ALA A 56 18.69 -11.74 -11.09
C ALA A 56 18.84 -10.25 -11.41
N ALA A 57 18.40 -9.38 -10.50
CA ALA A 57 18.49 -7.93 -10.65
C ALA A 57 19.92 -7.50 -11.09
N GLY A 58 20.01 -6.88 -12.26
CA GLY A 58 21.26 -6.35 -12.83
C GLY A 58 21.65 -6.81 -14.24
N GLY A 59 20.80 -7.56 -14.96
CA GLY A 59 21.00 -7.83 -16.39
C GLY A 59 20.23 -6.84 -17.26
N ALA A 60 20.88 -5.80 -17.78
CA ALA A 60 20.33 -5.01 -18.89
C ALA A 60 20.04 -5.95 -20.07
N ALA A 61 18.76 -6.11 -20.42
CA ALA A 61 18.32 -6.77 -21.63
C ALA A 61 17.82 -5.68 -22.60
N ASP A 62 18.64 -5.45 -23.62
CA ASP A 62 18.24 -5.28 -25.02
C ASP A 62 17.14 -4.24 -25.34
N GLY A 63 17.48 -2.95 -25.14
CA GLY A 63 16.69 -1.80 -25.61
C GLY A 63 16.85 -1.46 -27.10
N ASP A 64 17.59 -2.27 -27.87
CA ASP A 64 17.93 -1.97 -29.28
C ASP A 64 16.91 -2.53 -30.29
N ALA A 65 16.14 -3.57 -29.92
CA ALA A 65 15.14 -4.17 -30.81
C ALA A 65 13.91 -3.27 -31.02
N HIS A 66 13.55 -2.44 -30.04
CA HIS A 66 12.37 -1.58 -30.12
C HIS A 66 12.59 -0.28 -30.93
N ARG A 67 13.84 0.22 -31.05
CA ARG A 67 14.15 1.40 -31.89
C ARG A 67 14.17 1.08 -33.39
N ALA A 68 14.56 -0.14 -33.77
CA ALA A 68 14.64 -0.52 -35.18
C ALA A 68 13.25 -0.64 -35.85
N ALA A 69 12.20 -0.97 -35.08
CA ALA A 69 10.83 -1.06 -35.58
C ALA A 69 10.18 0.32 -35.84
N ALA A 70 10.59 1.37 -35.12
CA ALA A 70 10.08 2.72 -35.31
C ALA A 70 10.64 3.41 -36.58
N ALA A 71 11.86 3.04 -37.01
CA ALA A 71 12.49 3.59 -38.20
C ALA A 71 11.90 3.06 -39.52
N ALA A 72 11.28 1.88 -39.50
CA ALA A 72 10.68 1.25 -40.68
C ALA A 72 9.26 1.78 -41.00
N ALA A 73 8.58 2.39 -40.03
CA ALA A 73 7.21 2.89 -40.20
C ALA A 73 7.11 4.26 -40.90
N VAL A 74 8.23 4.96 -41.12
CA VAL A 74 8.26 6.34 -41.64
C VAL A 74 8.81 6.41 -43.08
N GLY A 75 9.30 5.31 -43.64
CA GLY A 75 9.98 5.28 -44.94
C GLY A 75 9.18 4.60 -46.05
N GLY A 76 8.11 5.21 -46.56
CA GLY A 76 7.39 4.68 -47.73
C GLY A 76 6.48 5.71 -48.39
N GLN A 77 6.89 6.22 -49.55
CA GLN A 77 6.20 7.24 -50.34
C GLN A 77 4.88 6.71 -50.94
N ASN A 78 3.79 7.51 -50.89
CA ASN A 78 2.81 7.79 -51.98
C ASN A 78 1.48 8.45 -51.49
N LEU A 79 1.39 9.79 -51.63
CA LEU A 79 0.19 10.65 -51.87
C LEU A 79 -0.99 10.69 -50.84
N PRO A 80 -1.95 11.64 -50.94
CA PRO A 80 -1.96 12.97 -50.32
C PRO A 80 -2.95 13.08 -49.13
N TRP A 81 -2.72 12.36 -48.03
CA TRP A 81 -3.61 12.41 -46.84
C TRP A 81 -2.92 12.99 -45.60
N TRP A 82 -1.63 13.28 -45.71
CA TRP A 82 -0.83 13.88 -44.66
C TRP A 82 -1.32 15.28 -44.27
N ILE A 83 -2.05 15.99 -45.14
CA ILE A 83 -2.63 17.30 -44.79
C ILE A 83 -3.75 17.16 -43.74
N ALA A 84 -4.56 16.10 -43.81
CA ALA A 84 -5.58 15.82 -42.79
C ALA A 84 -4.94 15.37 -41.47
N GLY A 85 -3.86 14.59 -41.55
CA GLY A 85 -3.07 14.18 -40.38
C GLY A 85 -2.36 15.36 -39.70
N VAL A 86 -1.75 16.27 -40.48
CA VAL A 86 -1.08 17.48 -39.95
C VAL A 86 -2.09 18.46 -39.38
N ALA A 87 -3.28 18.60 -39.97
CA ALA A 87 -4.33 19.45 -39.42
C ALA A 87 -4.86 18.90 -38.09
N MET A 88 -5.11 17.59 -37.99
CA MET A 88 -5.57 16.97 -36.74
C MET A 88 -4.48 16.95 -35.67
N PHE A 89 -3.23 16.66 -36.05
CA PHE A 89 -2.10 16.73 -35.12
C PHE A 89 -1.85 18.17 -34.65
N GLY A 90 -1.94 19.15 -35.55
CA GLY A 90 -1.88 20.58 -35.21
C GLY A 90 -2.99 20.97 -34.24
N LEU A 91 -4.22 20.51 -34.46
CA LEU A 91 -5.35 20.76 -33.56
C LEU A 91 -5.18 20.07 -32.19
N ILE A 92 -4.67 18.83 -32.16
CA ILE A 92 -4.33 18.11 -30.92
C ILE A 92 -3.21 18.83 -30.16
N VAL A 93 -2.19 19.34 -30.85
CA VAL A 93 -1.10 20.13 -30.25
C VAL A 93 -1.62 21.47 -29.73
N VAL A 94 -2.50 22.17 -30.45
CA VAL A 94 -3.09 23.45 -30.01
C VAL A 94 -4.00 23.25 -28.80
N VAL A 95 -4.86 22.22 -28.82
CA VAL A 95 -5.75 21.90 -27.68
C VAL A 95 -4.93 21.41 -26.48
N GLY A 96 -3.91 20.58 -26.69
CA GLY A 96 -3.00 20.14 -25.64
C GLY A 96 -2.18 21.29 -25.03
N THR A 97 -1.71 22.24 -25.85
CA THR A 97 -1.00 23.42 -25.33
C THR A 97 -1.94 24.39 -24.62
N GLN A 98 -3.21 24.53 -25.02
CA GLN A 98 -4.20 25.35 -24.31
C GLN A 98 -4.61 24.75 -22.95
N MET A 99 -4.72 23.43 -22.85
CA MET A 99 -4.92 22.72 -21.58
C MET A 99 -3.70 22.84 -20.65
N MET A 100 -2.48 22.86 -21.19
CA MET A 100 -1.27 23.07 -20.38
C MET A 100 -1.09 24.55 -19.97
N SER A 101 -1.53 25.50 -20.80
CA SER A 101 -1.36 26.94 -20.54
C SER A 101 -2.33 27.50 -19.51
N SER A 102 -3.33 26.72 -19.06
CA SER A 102 -4.17 27.09 -17.90
C SER A 102 -3.47 26.84 -16.55
N GLY A 103 -2.31 26.19 -16.55
CA GLY A 103 -1.38 26.15 -15.42
C GLY A 103 -0.24 27.13 -15.66
N GLY A 104 -0.26 28.28 -14.99
CA GLY A 104 0.90 29.17 -14.97
C GLY A 104 2.17 28.43 -14.47
N PRO A 105 3.38 28.93 -14.77
CA PRO A 105 4.61 28.30 -14.30
C PRO A 105 4.59 28.25 -12.78
N SER A 106 4.41 27.04 -12.23
CA SER A 106 4.78 26.79 -10.86
C SER A 106 6.30 26.83 -10.85
N GLU A 107 6.88 27.90 -10.32
CA GLU A 107 8.29 27.88 -9.93
C GLU A 107 8.52 26.57 -9.16
N PRO A 108 9.53 25.77 -9.53
CA PRO A 108 9.86 24.62 -8.72
C PRO A 108 10.23 25.16 -7.34
N ALA A 109 9.37 24.91 -6.36
CA ALA A 109 9.72 25.11 -4.97
C ALA A 109 11.07 24.43 -4.75
N PRO A 110 12.03 25.09 -4.08
CA PRO A 110 13.31 24.48 -3.79
C PRO A 110 13.04 23.11 -3.21
N VAL A 111 13.60 22.08 -3.85
CA VAL A 111 13.56 20.71 -3.34
C VAL A 111 14.28 20.78 -2.00
N GLN A 112 13.52 20.96 -0.93
CA GLN A 112 14.05 20.72 0.39
C GLN A 112 14.50 19.27 0.36
N PRO A 113 15.77 18.97 0.69
CA PRO A 113 16.17 17.58 0.85
C PRO A 113 15.13 16.96 1.76
N ALA A 114 14.54 15.83 1.32
CA ALA A 114 13.58 15.08 2.09
C ALA A 114 14.02 15.15 3.54
N GLY A 115 13.26 15.90 4.34
CA GLY A 115 13.61 16.11 5.74
C GLY A 115 13.88 14.73 6.27
N ARG A 116 15.08 14.52 6.82
CA ARG A 116 15.43 13.29 7.53
C ARG A 116 14.19 12.87 8.28
N LEU A 117 13.64 11.69 7.95
CA LEU A 117 12.68 11.00 8.80
C LEU A 117 13.19 11.21 10.22
N GLY A 118 12.33 11.80 11.05
CA GLY A 118 12.72 12.36 12.32
C GLY A 118 13.67 11.43 13.05
N THR A 119 14.74 11.98 13.61
CA THR A 119 15.64 11.30 14.54
C THR A 119 14.94 10.99 15.87
N GLY A 120 13.67 10.57 15.83
CA GLY A 120 13.04 9.92 16.94
C GLY A 120 13.78 8.61 17.17
N ALA A 121 14.24 8.39 18.40
CA ALA A 121 14.60 7.04 18.81
C ALA A 121 13.46 6.09 18.40
N PRO A 122 13.76 4.89 17.88
CA PRO A 122 12.72 3.90 17.65
C PRO A 122 11.92 3.76 18.96
N PRO A 123 10.57 3.77 18.90
CA PRO A 123 9.75 3.74 20.10
C PRO A 123 10.17 2.57 20.98
N ASP A 124 10.24 2.82 22.29
CA ASP A 124 10.65 1.80 23.27
C ASP A 124 9.56 0.74 23.38
N ILE A 125 9.68 -0.28 22.54
CA ILE A 125 8.77 -1.42 22.42
C ILE A 125 8.63 -2.19 23.73
N SER A 126 9.58 -2.05 24.67
CA SER A 126 9.54 -2.74 25.96
C SER A 126 8.50 -2.17 26.93
N GLN A 127 7.95 -1.00 26.64
CA GLN A 127 6.95 -0.33 27.47
C GLN A 127 5.54 -0.30 26.86
N MET A 128 5.38 -0.79 25.63
CA MET A 128 4.09 -0.81 24.97
C MET A 128 3.30 -2.06 25.35
N THR A 129 2.01 -1.90 25.62
CA THR A 129 1.07 -3.03 25.67
C THR A 129 0.94 -3.68 24.29
N PRO A 130 0.48 -4.94 24.20
CA PRO A 130 0.27 -5.60 22.92
C PRO A 130 -0.64 -4.82 21.96
N ILE A 131 -1.71 -4.18 22.48
CA ILE A 131 -2.65 -3.41 21.68
C ILE A 131 -2.03 -2.09 21.18
N GLU A 132 -1.29 -1.37 22.02
CA GLU A 132 -0.60 -0.15 21.57
C GLU A 132 0.44 -0.44 20.47
N ALA A 133 1.15 -1.57 20.59
CA ALA A 133 2.07 -2.02 19.55
C ALA A 133 1.34 -2.37 18.24
N ALA A 134 0.14 -2.95 18.32
CA ALA A 134 -0.71 -3.21 17.15
C ALA A 134 -1.21 -1.90 16.52
N ASN A 135 -1.68 -0.94 17.32
CA ASN A 135 -2.16 0.36 16.85
C ASN A 135 -1.05 1.16 16.15
N GLN A 136 0.19 1.14 16.65
CA GLN A 136 1.31 1.77 15.94
C GLN A 136 1.58 1.15 14.56
N LEU A 137 1.45 -0.18 14.44
CA LEU A 137 1.58 -0.86 13.15
C LEU A 137 0.42 -0.51 12.23
N PHE A 138 -0.81 -0.44 12.75
CA PHE A 138 -1.98 0.01 12.03
C PHE A 138 -1.78 1.41 11.44
N ASP A 139 -1.43 2.39 12.25
CA ASP A 139 -1.19 3.76 11.82
C ASP A 139 -0.11 3.85 10.74
N ARG A 140 0.93 3.03 10.86
CA ARG A 140 2.00 2.96 9.86
C ARG A 140 1.50 2.40 8.54
N ILE A 141 0.69 1.35 8.58
CA ILE A 141 0.11 0.72 7.38
C ILE A 141 -0.87 1.69 6.72
N MET A 142 -1.78 2.30 7.46
CA MET A 142 -2.78 3.23 6.92
C MET A 142 -2.15 4.50 6.35
N ARG A 143 -1.09 5.04 7.00
CA ARG A 143 -0.32 6.13 6.38
C ARG A 143 0.35 5.72 5.08
N ALA A 144 0.93 4.52 5.02
CA ALA A 144 1.54 4.01 3.78
C ALA A 144 0.49 3.81 2.66
N GLU A 145 -0.68 3.27 3.00
CA GLU A 145 -1.80 3.06 2.10
C GLU A 145 -2.31 4.38 1.51
N SER A 146 -2.63 5.36 2.37
CA SER A 146 -3.07 6.70 1.95
C SER A 146 -2.03 7.46 1.11
N GLY A 147 -0.75 7.16 1.32
CA GLY A 147 0.37 7.74 0.58
C GLY A 147 0.72 7.01 -0.72
N GLY A 148 0.02 5.92 -1.04
CA GLY A 148 0.31 5.07 -2.21
C GLY A 148 1.59 4.23 -2.08
N ASP A 149 2.18 4.12 -0.88
CA ASP A 149 3.38 3.32 -0.61
C ASP A 149 3.02 1.83 -0.46
N SER A 150 2.76 1.20 -1.60
CA SER A 150 2.47 -0.24 -1.68
C SER A 150 3.63 -1.14 -1.20
N VAL A 151 4.87 -0.63 -1.14
CA VAL A 151 6.00 -1.37 -0.58
C VAL A 151 5.91 -1.39 0.94
N GLY A 152 5.67 -0.23 1.55
CA GLY A 152 5.42 -0.09 2.98
C GLY A 152 4.25 -0.95 3.45
N VAL A 153 3.10 -0.87 2.78
CA VAL A 153 1.94 -1.71 3.10
C VAL A 153 2.31 -3.19 3.09
N ARG A 154 2.92 -3.70 2.01
CA ARG A 154 3.32 -5.12 1.92
C ARG A 154 4.33 -5.54 2.98
N GLN A 155 5.25 -4.65 3.36
CA GLN A 155 6.26 -4.94 4.36
C GLN A 155 5.67 -5.05 5.78
N PHE A 156 4.73 -4.17 6.14
CA PHE A 156 4.20 -4.10 7.50
C PHE A 156 2.93 -4.92 7.71
N MET A 157 2.16 -5.21 6.66
CA MET A 157 0.87 -5.89 6.75
C MET A 157 0.91 -7.22 7.54
N PRO A 158 1.83 -8.17 7.29
CA PRO A 158 1.86 -9.42 8.05
C PRO A 158 2.11 -9.20 9.54
N MET A 159 2.91 -8.18 9.90
CA MET A 159 3.19 -7.83 11.29
C MET A 159 1.98 -7.20 11.97
N GLY A 160 1.26 -6.32 11.26
CA GLY A 160 0.04 -5.67 11.78
C GLY A 160 -1.05 -6.69 12.11
N LEU A 161 -1.37 -7.57 11.15
CA LEU A 161 -2.35 -8.64 11.36
C LEU A 161 -1.96 -9.55 12.55
N ALA A 162 -0.70 -9.99 12.60
CA ALA A 162 -0.20 -10.81 13.71
C ALA A 162 -0.13 -10.07 15.06
N ALA A 163 -0.07 -8.73 15.06
CA ALA A 163 -0.09 -7.95 16.29
C ALA A 163 -1.49 -7.92 16.90
N TYR A 164 -2.53 -7.68 16.10
CA TYR A 164 -3.92 -7.72 16.56
C TYR A 164 -4.33 -9.11 17.06
N GLU A 165 -3.93 -10.19 16.37
CA GLU A 165 -4.20 -11.55 16.84
C GLU A 165 -3.57 -11.85 18.20
N ARG A 166 -2.36 -11.31 18.47
CA ARG A 166 -1.70 -11.45 19.78
C ARG A 166 -2.29 -10.53 20.85
N ALA A 167 -2.91 -9.42 20.46
CA ALA A 167 -3.49 -8.45 21.37
C ALA A 167 -4.89 -8.84 21.86
N ARG A 168 -5.47 -9.93 21.33
CA ARG A 168 -6.78 -10.44 21.77
C ARG A 168 -6.83 -10.69 23.29
N PRO A 169 -7.99 -10.48 23.96
CA PRO A 169 -9.27 -10.06 23.38
C PRO A 169 -9.26 -8.60 22.92
N LEU A 170 -9.97 -8.31 21.82
CA LEU A 170 -10.11 -6.97 21.25
C LEU A 170 -11.49 -6.40 21.60
N ASP A 171 -11.55 -5.09 21.79
CA ASP A 171 -12.79 -4.32 21.86
C ASP A 171 -13.27 -3.93 20.44
N ALA A 172 -14.35 -3.15 20.35
CA ALA A 172 -14.91 -2.73 19.07
C ALA A 172 -13.91 -1.95 18.21
N ASP A 173 -13.09 -1.10 18.84
CA ASP A 173 -12.03 -0.32 18.19
C ASP A 173 -10.95 -1.23 17.59
N GLY A 174 -10.40 -2.15 18.39
CA GLY A 174 -9.40 -3.10 17.93
C GLY A 174 -9.92 -4.07 16.85
N LEU A 175 -11.19 -4.49 16.95
CA LEU A 175 -11.84 -5.30 15.91
C LEU A 175 -12.02 -4.49 14.61
N PHE A 176 -12.42 -3.22 14.70
CA PHE A 176 -12.56 -2.36 13.53
C PHE A 176 -11.21 -2.15 12.83
N HIS A 177 -10.15 -1.87 13.59
CA HIS A 177 -8.81 -1.77 13.01
C HIS A 177 -8.34 -3.06 12.35
N LEU A 178 -8.60 -4.22 12.97
CA LEU A 178 -8.27 -5.52 12.39
C LEU A 178 -9.05 -5.77 11.08
N SER A 179 -10.35 -5.46 11.03
CA SER A 179 -11.15 -5.61 9.80
C SER A 179 -10.61 -4.70 8.69
N GLN A 180 -10.25 -3.46 8.99
CA GLN A 180 -9.66 -2.58 7.99
C GLN A 180 -8.33 -3.11 7.44
N LEU A 181 -7.45 -3.66 8.28
CA LEU A 181 -6.22 -4.32 7.80
C LEU A 181 -6.51 -5.54 6.91
N GLN A 182 -7.50 -6.34 7.29
CA GLN A 182 -7.94 -7.50 6.49
C GLN A 182 -8.49 -7.04 5.13
N SER A 183 -9.30 -5.98 5.09
CA SER A 183 -9.79 -5.37 3.85
C SER A 183 -8.64 -4.88 2.97
N THR A 184 -7.70 -4.11 3.51
CA THR A 184 -6.51 -3.64 2.77
C THR A 184 -5.65 -4.80 2.26
N ALA A 185 -5.62 -5.92 2.98
CA ALA A 185 -4.94 -7.15 2.56
C ALA A 185 -5.77 -8.04 1.62
N THR A 186 -6.92 -7.56 1.15
CA THR A 186 -7.91 -8.27 0.32
C THR A 186 -8.36 -9.62 0.91
N ARG A 187 -8.42 -9.71 2.24
CA ARG A 187 -8.94 -10.85 3.01
C ARG A 187 -10.37 -10.55 3.44
N LEU A 188 -11.24 -10.37 2.46
CA LEU A 188 -12.54 -9.74 2.65
C LEU A 188 -13.48 -10.60 3.50
N GLU A 189 -13.44 -11.92 3.36
CA GLU A 189 -14.22 -12.83 4.20
C GLU A 189 -13.79 -12.77 5.69
N GLU A 190 -12.48 -12.65 5.95
CA GLU A 190 -11.97 -12.45 7.30
C GLU A 190 -12.38 -11.08 7.84
N SER A 191 -12.29 -10.03 7.01
CA SER A 191 -12.72 -8.67 7.36
C SER A 191 -14.19 -8.62 7.76
N LEU A 192 -15.08 -9.19 6.93
CA LEU A 192 -16.50 -9.29 7.21
C LEU A 192 -16.75 -10.04 8.53
N ALA A 193 -16.12 -11.20 8.73
CA ALA A 193 -16.26 -11.97 9.96
C ALA A 193 -15.76 -11.22 11.21
N THR A 194 -14.72 -10.39 11.10
CA THR A 194 -14.24 -9.53 12.18
C THR A 194 -15.20 -8.39 12.47
N ALA A 195 -15.75 -7.74 11.44
CA ALA A 195 -16.75 -6.69 11.59
C ALA A 195 -18.04 -7.22 12.26
N LEU A 196 -18.48 -8.42 11.89
CA LEU A 196 -19.65 -9.06 12.49
C LEU A 196 -19.46 -9.36 14.00
N GLN A 197 -18.23 -9.57 14.49
CA GLN A 197 -17.99 -9.71 15.94
C GLN A 197 -18.31 -8.43 16.72
N ILE A 198 -18.14 -7.24 16.09
CA ILE A 198 -18.56 -5.98 16.69
C ILE A 198 -20.09 -5.94 16.79
N LEU A 199 -20.77 -6.40 15.75
CA LEU A 199 -22.24 -6.40 15.67
C LEU A 199 -22.90 -7.44 16.57
N ASP A 200 -22.22 -8.56 16.86
CA ASP A 200 -22.65 -9.53 17.86
C ASP A 200 -22.71 -8.90 19.27
N ALA A 201 -21.82 -7.95 19.57
CA ALA A 201 -21.80 -7.23 20.84
C ALA A 201 -22.74 -6.02 20.85
N ASN A 202 -22.81 -5.27 19.75
CA ASN A 202 -23.71 -4.15 19.56
C ASN A 202 -24.18 -4.09 18.09
N PRO A 203 -25.43 -4.50 17.80
CA PRO A 203 -25.94 -4.58 16.42
C PRO A 203 -26.08 -3.22 15.74
N ASP A 204 -26.12 -2.13 16.51
CA ASP A 204 -26.24 -0.77 15.98
C ASP A 204 -24.87 -0.06 15.86
N HIS A 205 -23.76 -0.76 16.11
CA HIS A 205 -22.44 -0.12 16.15
C HIS A 205 -22.01 0.38 14.77
N LEU A 206 -21.83 1.69 14.61
CA LEU A 206 -21.61 2.33 13.30
C LEU A 206 -20.35 1.84 12.59
N LEU A 207 -19.24 1.68 13.32
CA LEU A 207 -17.99 1.16 12.74
C LEU A 207 -18.10 -0.32 12.34
N GLY A 208 -18.91 -1.10 13.07
CA GLY A 208 -19.14 -2.50 12.73
C GLY A 208 -19.99 -2.62 11.47
N LEU A 209 -21.04 -1.82 11.38
CA LEU A 209 -21.92 -1.77 10.21
C LEU A 209 -21.15 -1.26 8.98
N SER A 210 -20.30 -0.24 9.11
CA SER A 210 -19.52 0.27 7.98
C SER A 210 -18.54 -0.76 7.45
N ALA A 211 -17.76 -1.40 8.33
CA ALA A 211 -16.79 -2.41 7.93
C ALA A 211 -17.47 -3.64 7.30
N ALA A 212 -18.60 -4.09 7.85
CA ALA A 212 -19.38 -5.19 7.28
C ALA A 212 -19.95 -4.83 5.90
N ALA A 213 -20.52 -3.62 5.75
CA ALA A 213 -21.07 -3.15 4.49
C ALA A 213 -20.01 -3.04 3.39
N GLU A 214 -18.86 -2.44 3.71
CA GLU A 214 -17.73 -2.28 2.78
C GLU A 214 -17.16 -3.64 2.35
N ALA A 215 -16.90 -4.55 3.30
CA ALA A 215 -16.40 -5.88 2.98
C ALA A 215 -17.40 -6.70 2.15
N ALA A 216 -18.69 -6.65 2.48
CA ALA A 216 -19.74 -7.32 1.72
C ALA A 216 -19.86 -6.75 0.28
N ALA A 217 -19.75 -5.42 0.12
CA ALA A 217 -19.80 -4.78 -1.18
C ALA A 217 -18.62 -5.23 -2.07
N GLU A 218 -17.41 -5.25 -1.54
CA GLU A 218 -16.21 -5.68 -2.27
C GLU A 218 -16.24 -7.18 -2.62
N LEU A 219 -16.90 -8.00 -1.79
CA LEU A 219 -17.20 -9.40 -2.08
C LEU A 219 -18.27 -9.60 -3.17
N GLY A 220 -18.89 -8.53 -3.67
CA GLY A 220 -20.00 -8.59 -4.61
C GLY A 220 -21.32 -9.05 -3.99
N ARG A 221 -21.43 -9.02 -2.66
CA ARG A 221 -22.64 -9.38 -1.91
C ARG A 221 -23.53 -8.16 -1.71
N THR A 222 -24.01 -7.60 -2.81
CA THR A 222 -24.68 -6.29 -2.84
C THR A 222 -25.90 -6.22 -1.92
N GLU A 223 -26.70 -7.29 -1.82
CA GLU A 223 -27.87 -7.33 -0.92
C GLU A 223 -27.47 -7.27 0.56
N GLU A 224 -26.41 -7.98 0.95
CA GLU A 224 -25.87 -7.97 2.32
C GLU A 224 -25.29 -6.59 2.65
N ALA A 225 -24.53 -6.00 1.72
CA ALA A 225 -24.02 -4.63 1.88
C ALA A 225 -25.15 -3.61 2.02
N ALA A 226 -26.18 -3.69 1.18
CA ALA A 226 -27.33 -2.79 1.24
C ALA A 226 -28.07 -2.92 2.57
N ALA A 227 -28.20 -4.12 3.14
CA ALA A 227 -28.81 -4.30 4.45
C ALA A 227 -28.02 -3.57 5.55
N HIS A 228 -26.69 -3.68 5.58
CA HIS A 228 -25.86 -2.98 6.55
C HIS A 228 -25.88 -1.44 6.35
N TYR A 229 -25.83 -0.96 5.11
CA TYR A 229 -25.95 0.47 4.83
C TYR A 229 -27.32 1.03 5.19
N GLN A 230 -28.41 0.30 4.95
CA GLN A 230 -29.74 0.72 5.40
C GLN A 230 -29.80 0.81 6.93
N HIS A 231 -29.23 -0.17 7.64
CA HIS A 231 -29.16 -0.14 9.10
C HIS A 231 -28.42 1.11 9.58
N ILE A 232 -27.29 1.48 8.97
CA ILE A 232 -26.58 2.73 9.28
C ILE A 232 -27.54 3.92 9.20
N VAL A 233 -28.27 4.08 8.09
CA VAL A 233 -29.20 5.20 7.90
C VAL A 233 -30.25 5.26 9.02
N ASP A 234 -30.75 4.10 9.43
CA ASP A 234 -31.79 3.99 10.46
C ASP A 234 -31.30 4.37 11.86
N VAL A 235 -30.05 4.03 12.22
CA VAL A 235 -29.53 4.19 13.59
C VAL A 235 -28.56 5.37 13.77
N TYR A 236 -28.10 6.00 12.69
CA TYR A 236 -26.99 6.96 12.71
C TYR A 236 -27.15 8.09 13.73
N ASP A 237 -28.29 8.81 13.75
CA ASP A 237 -28.43 9.97 14.67
C ASP A 237 -28.43 9.53 16.13
N ALA A 238 -29.09 8.41 16.43
CA ALA A 238 -29.15 7.85 17.77
C ALA A 238 -27.76 7.40 18.23
N GLN A 239 -27.01 6.74 17.36
CA GLN A 239 -25.65 6.27 17.65
C GLN A 239 -24.66 7.42 17.78
N MET A 240 -24.68 8.41 16.89
CA MET A 240 -23.80 9.57 17.00
C MET A 240 -24.07 10.39 18.27
N ALA A 241 -25.32 10.43 18.75
CA ALA A 241 -25.66 11.08 20.02
C ALA A 241 -25.06 10.40 21.26
N THR A 242 -24.64 9.13 21.18
CA THR A 242 -23.99 8.43 22.29
C THR A 242 -22.56 8.92 22.54
N GLN A 243 -21.92 9.50 21.52
CA GLN A 243 -20.54 10.01 21.57
C GLN A 243 -19.53 8.98 22.12
N LEU A 244 -19.64 7.72 21.69
CA LEU A 244 -18.63 6.70 21.99
C LEU A 244 -17.24 7.21 21.61
N VAL A 245 -16.24 6.90 22.43
CA VAL A 245 -14.87 7.42 22.23
C VAL A 245 -14.31 6.97 20.89
N GLU A 246 -14.54 5.72 20.52
CA GLU A 246 -14.16 5.14 19.24
C GLU A 246 -14.85 5.86 18.06
N TYR A 247 -16.07 6.38 18.20
CA TYR A 247 -16.70 7.16 17.14
C TYR A 247 -16.03 8.52 16.94
N LEU A 248 -15.57 9.14 18.03
CA LEU A 248 -14.87 10.42 18.00
C LEU A 248 -13.46 10.25 17.42
N ASP A 249 -12.77 9.18 17.83
CA ASP A 249 -11.44 8.83 17.31
C ASP A 249 -11.50 8.49 15.82
N HIS A 250 -12.63 7.96 15.35
CA HIS A 250 -12.93 7.66 13.94
C HIS A 250 -13.77 8.73 13.24
N GLY A 251 -13.74 9.97 13.73
CA GLY A 251 -14.52 11.11 13.22
C GLY A 251 -14.56 11.27 11.70
N PRO A 252 -13.44 11.15 10.96
CA PRO A 252 -13.45 11.25 9.50
C PRO A 252 -14.38 10.24 8.80
N ILE A 253 -14.52 9.05 9.38
CA ILE A 253 -15.40 7.99 8.87
C ILE A 253 -16.82 8.24 9.38
N THR A 254 -16.99 8.34 10.70
CA THR A 254 -18.31 8.41 11.34
C THR A 254 -19.08 9.65 10.92
N ASN A 255 -18.46 10.82 10.80
CA ASN A 255 -19.16 12.07 10.46
C ASN A 255 -19.78 12.10 9.06
N ASN A 256 -19.30 11.27 8.13
CA ASN A 256 -19.81 11.21 6.76
C ASN A 256 -20.55 9.90 6.45
N LEU A 257 -20.63 8.98 7.42
CA LEU A 257 -21.05 7.60 7.18
C LEU A 257 -22.50 7.50 6.66
N ARG A 258 -23.42 8.35 7.16
CA ARG A 258 -24.79 8.43 6.63
C ARG A 258 -24.82 8.73 5.13
N ASN A 259 -24.03 9.71 4.68
CA ASN A 259 -24.01 10.11 3.27
C ASN A 259 -23.44 8.98 2.39
N VAL A 260 -22.41 8.27 2.88
CA VAL A 260 -21.84 7.10 2.18
C VAL A 260 -22.89 6.01 2.02
N ALA A 261 -23.63 5.71 3.10
CA ALA A 261 -24.69 4.72 3.08
C ALA A 261 -25.83 5.09 2.11
N GLU A 262 -26.34 6.33 2.18
CA GLU A 262 -27.38 6.83 1.28
C GLU A 262 -26.93 6.81 -0.19
N ALA A 263 -25.67 7.16 -0.47
CA ALA A 263 -25.11 7.13 -1.81
C ALA A 263 -25.03 5.70 -2.37
N PHE A 264 -24.62 4.72 -1.56
CA PHE A 264 -24.60 3.32 -1.97
C PHE A 264 -26.01 2.83 -2.30
N LEU A 265 -26.99 3.11 -1.42
CA LEU A 265 -28.38 2.68 -1.59
C LEU A 265 -29.07 3.33 -2.80
N ALA A 266 -28.69 4.56 -3.17
CA ALA A 266 -29.21 5.25 -4.35
C ALA A 266 -28.60 4.74 -5.67
N GLY A 267 -27.44 4.08 -5.62
CA GLY A 267 -26.72 3.55 -6.78
C GLY A 267 -26.89 2.04 -7.03
N GLY A 268 -27.57 1.34 -6.13
CA GLY A 268 -27.87 -0.10 -6.20
C GLY A 268 -29.04 -0.46 -7.12
#